data_AF-A0AB38JIJ3-F1
#
_entry.id   AF-A0AB38JIJ3-F1
#
_cell.length_a   1.000
_cell.length_b   1.000
_cell.length_c   1.000
_cell.angle_alpha   90.00
_cell.angle_beta   90.00
_cell.angle_gamma   90.00
#
_symmetry.space_group_name_H-M   'P 1'
#
loop_
_entity.id
_entity.type
_entity.pdbx_description
1 polymer ?
#
loop_
_entity_poly.entity_id
_entity_poly.type
_entity_poly.pdbx_seq_one_letter_code
_entity_poly.pdbx_strand_id
1 'polypeptide(L)'
;MLTLLPPTSEPWTVTGLGRTDDGPLDEVLIAVDRATPEPRVTIRTMRRTGTRLGPRGSVHGTVTDSVATASLAVGCLLLDVLPTDLPTREARAAMRATEERAQALARDRDGWNVTALPLDGVDYALFTRSIPEGSVAHSDLGWATVAMWSRGPLHEGPFRLADVEPGDDLGED
;
A
#
# COMPACT_ATOMS: atom_id res chain seq x y z
N MET A 1 -10.14 -11.87 3.33
CA MET A 1 -10.28 -10.40 3.40
C MET A 1 -10.25 -9.92 1.97
N LEU A 2 -11.22 -9.11 1.55
CA LEU A 2 -11.23 -8.55 0.21
C LEU A 2 -9.94 -7.75 -0.01
N THR A 3 -9.18 -8.09 -1.05
CA THR A 3 -7.82 -7.60 -1.29
C THR A 3 -7.68 -7.15 -2.74
N LEU A 4 -6.95 -6.04 -2.95
CA LEU A 4 -6.67 -5.54 -4.29
C LEU A 4 -5.60 -6.41 -4.97
N LEU A 5 -5.96 -7.04 -6.09
CA LEU A 5 -5.05 -7.83 -6.91
C LEU A 5 -4.67 -7.10 -8.20
N PRO A 6 -3.40 -7.11 -8.61
CA PRO A 6 -2.98 -6.60 -9.91
C PRO A 6 -3.38 -7.57 -11.04
N PRO A 7 -3.48 -7.08 -12.29
CA PRO A 7 -3.73 -7.91 -13.48
C PRO A 7 -2.43 -8.59 -13.93
N THR A 8 -1.94 -9.55 -13.16
CA THR A 8 -0.70 -10.23 -13.49
C THR A 8 -0.85 -11.74 -13.40
N SER A 9 -0.18 -12.43 -14.32
CA SER A 9 0.10 -13.87 -14.23
C SER A 9 1.50 -14.13 -13.65
N GLU A 10 2.21 -13.07 -13.23
CA GLU A 10 3.52 -13.20 -12.59
C GLU A 10 3.38 -13.86 -11.22
N PRO A 11 4.40 -14.63 -10.78
CA PRO A 11 4.41 -15.19 -9.44
C PRO A 11 4.29 -14.08 -8.40
N TRP A 12 3.44 -14.32 -7.41
CA TRP A 12 3.22 -13.39 -6.32
C TRP A 12 3.17 -14.15 -5.01
N THR A 13 3.51 -13.47 -3.92
CA THR A 13 3.56 -14.05 -2.58
C THR A 13 2.78 -13.18 -1.61
N VAL A 14 2.03 -13.83 -0.71
CA VAL A 14 1.36 -13.17 0.42
C VAL A 14 2.34 -13.18 1.59
N THR A 15 3.00 -12.05 1.84
CA THR A 15 4.14 -11.97 2.78
C THR A 15 3.77 -11.47 4.17
N GLY A 16 2.54 -10.99 4.38
CA GLY A 16 2.13 -10.44 5.67
C GLY A 16 0.62 -10.49 5.88
N LEU A 17 0.23 -10.86 7.09
CA LEU A 17 -1.14 -10.82 7.59
C LEU A 17 -1.18 -10.14 8.95
N GLY A 18 -1.86 -9.00 9.03
CA GLY A 18 -2.25 -8.44 10.32
C GLY A 18 -3.37 -9.29 10.93
N ARG A 19 -3.22 -9.67 12.19
CA ARG A 19 -4.28 -10.31 12.99
C ARG A 19 -4.57 -9.43 14.18
N THR A 20 -5.83 -9.06 14.37
CA THR A 20 -6.31 -8.64 15.70
C THR A 20 -6.50 -9.89 16.57
N ASP A 21 -6.37 -9.74 17.89
CA ASP A 21 -6.62 -10.81 18.87
C ASP A 21 -8.03 -11.44 18.72
N ASP A 22 -8.97 -10.76 18.04
CA ASP A 22 -10.38 -11.14 17.87
C ASP A 22 -10.75 -11.77 16.51
N GLY A 23 -9.78 -12.19 15.67
CA GLY A 23 -10.04 -13.21 14.63
C GLY A 23 -10.08 -12.82 13.14
N PRO A 24 -10.44 -11.61 12.68
CA PRO A 24 -10.33 -11.28 11.25
C PRO A 24 -8.96 -10.70 10.87
N LEU A 25 -8.55 -10.94 9.62
CA LEU A 25 -7.40 -10.28 9.01
C LEU A 25 -7.71 -8.79 8.78
N ASP A 26 -6.86 -7.91 9.29
CA ASP A 26 -6.97 -6.46 9.10
C ASP A 26 -5.98 -5.90 8.08
N GLU A 27 -5.06 -6.74 7.60
CA GLU A 27 -4.07 -6.36 6.61
C GLU A 27 -3.64 -7.57 5.77
N VAL A 28 -3.47 -7.35 4.47
CA VAL A 28 -2.87 -8.29 3.52
C VAL A 28 -1.81 -7.56 2.70
N LEU A 29 -0.62 -8.15 2.62
CA LEU A 29 0.49 -7.68 1.79
C LEU A 29 0.79 -8.67 0.67
N ILE A 30 0.72 -8.19 -0.57
CA ILE A 30 1.05 -8.93 -1.79
C ILE A 30 2.34 -8.37 -2.37
N ALA A 31 3.31 -9.24 -2.59
CA ALA A 31 4.53 -8.95 -3.35
C ALA A 31 4.49 -9.70 -4.68
N VAL A 32 4.51 -8.97 -5.79
CA VAL A 32 4.59 -9.52 -7.15
C VAL A 32 6.04 -9.54 -7.57
N ASP A 33 6.59 -10.74 -7.76
CA ASP A 33 7.94 -10.97 -8.24
C ASP A 33 7.95 -10.99 -9.77
N ARG A 34 8.26 -9.82 -10.34
CA ARG A 34 8.35 -9.66 -11.79
C ARG A 34 9.57 -10.38 -12.35
N ALA A 35 9.51 -10.76 -13.62
CA ALA A 35 10.65 -11.36 -14.30
C ALA A 35 11.83 -10.37 -14.32
N THR A 36 13.01 -10.84 -13.92
CA THR A 36 14.26 -10.06 -14.01
C THR A 36 14.40 -9.46 -15.41
N PRO A 37 14.65 -8.15 -15.56
CA PRO A 37 15.20 -7.21 -14.57
C PRO A 37 14.16 -6.33 -13.86
N GLU A 38 12.87 -6.63 -13.93
CA GLU A 38 11.85 -5.75 -13.40
C GLU A 38 11.79 -5.74 -11.87
N PRO A 39 11.61 -4.56 -11.24
CA PRO A 39 11.51 -4.46 -9.80
C PRO A 39 10.19 -5.01 -9.29
N ARG A 40 10.24 -5.67 -8.14
CA ARG A 40 9.08 -6.13 -7.37
C ARG A 40 8.07 -5.00 -7.18
N VAL A 41 6.79 -5.34 -7.25
CA VAL A 41 5.69 -4.46 -6.85
C VAL A 41 5.08 -5.00 -5.57
N THR A 42 4.87 -4.11 -4.61
CA THR A 42 4.19 -4.45 -3.37
C THR A 42 2.87 -3.71 -3.27
N ILE A 43 1.81 -4.44 -2.91
CA ILE A 43 0.46 -3.94 -2.70
C ILE A 43 0.02 -4.34 -1.29
N ARG A 44 -0.26 -3.35 -0.46
CA ARG A 44 -0.74 -3.53 0.91
C ARG A 44 -2.19 -3.07 0.99
N THR A 45 -3.09 -3.99 1.28
CA THR A 45 -4.51 -3.68 1.55
C THR A 45 -4.73 -3.76 3.06
N MET A 46 -5.20 -2.66 3.66
CA MET A 46 -5.47 -2.57 5.10
C MET A 46 -6.95 -2.31 5.31
N ARG A 47 -7.63 -3.23 6.00
CA ARG A 47 -9.03 -3.07 6.40
C ARG A 47 -9.15 -1.88 7.34
N ARG A 48 -10.19 -1.07 7.13
CA ARG A 48 -10.54 -0.01 8.09
C ARG A 48 -11.15 -0.65 9.34
N THR A 49 -10.36 -0.84 10.38
CA THR A 49 -10.84 -1.30 11.69
C THR A 49 -11.31 -0.10 12.52
N GLY A 50 -12.53 -0.18 13.09
CA GLY A 50 -13.01 0.79 14.07
C GLY A 50 -13.69 2.06 13.53
N THR A 51 -14.76 1.93 12.75
CA THR A 51 -15.76 3.02 12.65
C THR A 51 -16.29 3.34 14.05
N ARG A 52 -15.74 4.35 14.73
CA ARG A 52 -16.28 4.86 15.98
C ARG A 52 -17.30 5.95 15.66
N LEU A 53 -18.57 5.55 15.68
CA LEU A 53 -19.71 6.46 15.57
C LEU A 53 -19.85 7.24 16.88
N GLY A 54 -19.88 8.56 16.80
CA GLY A 54 -20.26 9.41 17.93
C GLY A 54 -21.73 9.22 18.32
N PRO A 55 -22.18 9.76 19.47
CA PRO A 55 -23.56 9.59 19.98
C PRO A 55 -24.69 10.07 19.05
N ARG A 56 -24.36 10.74 17.95
CA ARG A 56 -25.28 11.24 16.92
C ARG A 56 -25.00 10.66 15.52
N GLY A 57 -24.22 9.58 15.42
CA GLY A 57 -23.87 8.96 14.14
C GLY A 57 -22.79 9.70 13.34
N SER A 58 -22.12 10.70 13.92
CA SER A 58 -21.00 11.38 13.27
C SER A 58 -19.70 10.58 13.38
N VAL A 59 -18.97 10.48 12.28
CA VAL A 59 -17.62 9.88 12.24
C VAL A 59 -16.66 10.77 13.05
N HIS A 60 -16.01 10.24 14.09
CA HIS A 60 -15.19 11.04 15.03
C HIS A 60 -13.67 10.92 14.83
N GLY A 61 -13.23 10.27 13.74
CA GLY A 61 -11.82 10.11 13.38
C GLY A 61 -11.56 8.74 12.74
N THR A 62 -10.86 8.74 11.62
CA THR A 62 -10.50 7.54 10.85
C THR A 62 -9.02 7.22 11.07
N VAL A 63 -8.70 5.95 11.35
CA VAL A 63 -7.32 5.47 11.62
C VAL A 63 -6.38 5.61 10.41
N THR A 64 -6.92 5.88 9.22
CA THR A 64 -6.15 6.16 8.01
C THR A 64 -6.68 7.42 7.36
N ASP A 65 -6.02 8.55 7.63
CA ASP A 65 -6.12 9.72 6.75
C ASP A 65 -5.27 9.47 5.49
N SER A 66 -5.57 10.21 4.41
CA SER A 66 -4.90 10.03 3.12
C SER A 66 -3.39 10.29 3.20
N VAL A 67 -2.96 11.20 4.08
CA VAL A 67 -1.55 11.55 4.24
C VAL A 67 -0.81 10.43 4.94
N ALA A 68 -1.41 9.78 5.94
CA ALA A 68 -0.84 8.63 6.61
C ALA A 68 -0.65 7.45 5.65
N THR A 69 -1.65 7.17 4.79
CA THR A 69 -1.55 6.09 3.80
C THR A 69 -0.51 6.41 2.71
N ALA A 70 -0.48 7.66 2.24
CA ALA A 70 0.56 8.14 1.33
C ALA A 70 1.96 8.05 1.94
N SER A 71 2.11 8.48 3.20
CA SER A 71 3.37 8.42 3.94
C SER A 71 3.81 6.98 4.18
N LEU A 72 2.88 6.05 4.34
CA LEU A 72 3.18 4.63 4.43
C LEU A 72 3.76 4.10 3.11
N ALA A 73 3.09 4.35 1.99
CA ALA A 73 3.56 3.91 0.68
C ALA A 73 4.96 4.47 0.35
N VAL A 74 5.16 5.78 0.59
CA VAL A 74 6.47 6.44 0.41
C VAL A 74 7.51 5.89 1.39
N GLY A 75 7.16 5.76 2.67
CA GLY A 75 8.07 5.26 3.69
C GLY A 75 8.56 3.86 3.39
N CYS A 76 7.67 2.94 2.98
CA CYS A 76 8.04 1.59 2.59
C CYS A 76 9.01 1.59 1.40
N LEU A 77 8.74 2.37 0.34
CA LEU A 77 9.68 2.49 -0.79
C LEU A 77 11.06 3.00 -0.36
N LEU A 78 11.09 4.05 0.46
CA LEU A 78 12.34 4.66 0.91
C LEU A 78 13.13 3.74 1.84
N LEU A 79 12.46 2.96 2.70
CA LEU A 79 13.10 1.95 3.53
C LEU A 79 13.65 0.78 2.69
N ASP A 80 12.94 0.37 1.64
CA ASP A 80 13.36 -0.72 0.75
C ASP A 80 14.66 -0.42 -0.03
N VAL A 81 15.03 0.85 -0.16
CA VAL A 81 16.28 1.26 -0.81
C VAL A 81 17.40 1.59 0.17
N LEU A 82 17.14 1.57 1.48
CA LEU A 82 18.20 1.81 2.47
C LEU A 82 19.21 0.65 2.46
N PRO A 83 20.53 0.94 2.56
CA PRO A 83 21.52 -0.10 2.73
C PRO A 83 21.28 -0.88 4.03
N THR A 84 21.36 -2.21 3.95
CA THR A 84 21.09 -3.11 5.08
C THR A 84 22.26 -3.26 6.04
N ASP A 85 23.45 -2.79 5.66
CA ASP A 85 24.72 -2.96 6.36
C ASP A 85 25.18 -1.69 7.12
N LEU A 86 24.29 -0.71 7.30
CA LEU A 86 24.60 0.52 8.01
C LEU A 86 24.87 0.27 9.51
N PRO A 87 25.88 0.96 10.10
CA PRO A 87 26.05 1.02 11.55
C PRO A 87 24.78 1.53 12.25
N THR A 88 24.46 1.02 13.44
CA THR A 88 23.20 1.31 14.16
C THR A 88 22.87 2.80 14.28
N ARG A 89 23.87 3.66 14.51
CA ARG A 89 23.65 5.11 14.61
C ARG A 89 23.21 5.72 13.27
N GLU A 90 23.85 5.29 12.19
CA GLU A 90 23.56 5.74 10.83
C GLU A 90 22.22 5.19 10.35
N ALA A 91 21.93 3.91 10.62
CA ALA A 91 20.63 3.31 10.33
C ALA A 91 19.49 4.09 11.02
N ARG A 92 19.62 4.42 12.31
CA ARG A 92 18.61 5.24 13.03
C ARG A 92 18.46 6.64 12.45
N ALA A 93 19.56 7.26 12.00
CA ALA A 93 19.50 8.57 11.37
C ALA A 93 18.80 8.50 10.01
N ALA A 94 19.12 7.48 9.19
CA ALA A 94 18.50 7.22 7.90
C ALA A 94 17.01 6.92 8.03
N MET A 95 16.60 6.13 9.04
CA MET A 95 15.19 5.86 9.32
C MET A 95 14.41 7.14 9.67
N ARG A 96 14.96 8.02 10.51
CA ARG A 96 14.31 9.30 10.83
C ARG A 96 14.19 10.21 9.61
N ALA A 97 15.27 10.33 8.83
CA ALA A 97 15.24 11.12 7.59
C ALA A 97 14.23 10.55 6.58
N THR A 98 14.09 9.22 6.53
CA THR A 98 13.10 8.53 5.70
C THR A 98 11.68 8.88 6.14
N GLU A 99 11.40 8.84 7.43
CA GLU A 99 10.08 9.20 7.98
C GLU A 99 9.74 10.67 7.70
N GLU A 100 10.67 11.59 7.96
CA GLU A 100 10.49 13.02 7.69
C GLU A 100 10.20 13.28 6.20
N ARG A 101 10.99 12.65 5.32
CA ARG A 101 10.81 12.77 3.87
C ARG A 101 9.51 12.15 3.40
N ALA A 102 9.12 10.99 3.92
CA ALA A 102 7.89 10.32 3.58
C ALA A 102 6.68 11.20 3.92
N GLN A 103 6.68 11.80 5.11
CA GLN A 103 5.63 12.72 5.51
C GLN A 103 5.60 14.00 4.67
N ALA A 104 6.76 14.55 4.30
CA ALA A 104 6.83 15.73 3.45
C ALA A 104 6.24 15.46 2.06
N LEU A 105 6.62 14.34 1.42
CA LEU A 105 6.08 13.92 0.13
C LEU A 105 4.59 13.57 0.19
N ALA A 106 4.12 13.00 1.30
CA ALA A 106 2.72 12.69 1.51
C ALA A 106 1.84 13.95 1.65
N ARG A 107 2.36 15.01 2.29
CA ARG A 107 1.65 16.28 2.48
C ARG A 107 1.64 17.16 1.23
N ASP A 108 2.64 17.01 0.37
CA ASP A 108 2.75 17.73 -0.90
C ASP A 108 1.71 17.23 -1.91
N ARG A 109 0.49 17.76 -1.80
CA ARG A 109 -0.69 17.32 -2.54
C ARG A 109 -0.55 17.50 -4.06
N ASP A 110 0.10 18.57 -4.49
CA ASP A 110 0.28 18.92 -5.90
C ASP A 110 1.27 17.98 -6.60
N GLY A 111 2.13 17.30 -5.84
CA GLY A 111 3.03 16.27 -6.34
C GLY A 111 2.37 14.92 -6.65
N TRP A 112 1.05 14.77 -6.45
CA TRP A 112 0.31 13.54 -6.71
C TRP A 112 -0.57 13.66 -7.94
N ASN A 113 -0.42 12.73 -8.88
CA ASN A 113 -1.37 12.52 -9.95
C ASN A 113 -2.59 11.76 -9.42
N VAL A 114 -3.74 11.97 -10.05
CA VAL A 114 -4.99 11.28 -9.69
C VAL A 114 -5.56 10.62 -10.93
N THR A 115 -5.77 9.31 -10.87
CA THR A 115 -6.44 8.52 -11.90
C THR A 115 -7.60 7.74 -11.29
N ALA A 116 -8.52 7.29 -12.14
CA ALA A 116 -9.59 6.39 -11.70
C ALA A 116 -9.05 4.98 -11.47
N LEU A 117 -9.53 4.33 -10.42
CA LEU A 117 -9.33 2.92 -10.12
C LEU A 117 -10.70 2.23 -10.15
N PRO A 118 -11.10 1.68 -11.30
CA PRO A 118 -12.37 0.98 -11.44
C PRO A 118 -12.30 -0.37 -10.72
N LEU A 119 -13.21 -0.60 -9.76
CA LEU A 119 -13.36 -1.87 -9.03
C LEU A 119 -14.85 -2.18 -8.87
N ASP A 120 -15.27 -3.35 -9.37
CA ASP A 120 -16.66 -3.84 -9.26
C ASP A 120 -17.74 -2.79 -9.64
N GLY A 121 -17.45 -2.00 -10.68
CA GLY A 121 -18.35 -0.94 -11.17
C GLY A 121 -18.32 0.37 -10.39
N VAL A 122 -17.39 0.54 -9.44
CA VAL A 122 -17.16 1.77 -8.68
C VAL A 122 -15.77 2.35 -9.04
N ASP A 123 -15.72 3.63 -9.38
CA ASP A 123 -14.47 4.34 -9.62
C ASP A 123 -13.94 4.98 -8.33
N TYR A 124 -12.82 4.45 -7.83
CA TYR A 124 -12.09 5.02 -6.71
C TYR A 124 -10.99 5.96 -7.19
N ALA A 125 -10.55 6.89 -6.34
CA ALA A 125 -9.39 7.73 -6.64
C ALA A 125 -8.10 6.97 -6.32
N LEU A 126 -7.24 6.80 -7.33
CA LEU A 126 -5.88 6.31 -7.16
C LEU A 126 -4.91 7.49 -7.27
N PHE A 127 -4.20 7.75 -6.18
CA PHE A 127 -3.17 8.77 -6.11
C PHE A 127 -1.85 8.12 -6.44
N THR A 128 -1.15 8.62 -7.46
CA THR A 128 0.15 8.08 -7.88
C THR A 128 1.21 9.16 -7.83
N ARG A 129 2.45 8.76 -7.50
CA ARG A 129 3.61 9.65 -7.51
C ARG A 129 4.86 8.86 -7.87
N SER A 130 5.67 9.42 -8.76
CA SER A 130 7.02 8.93 -9.04
C SER A 130 8.04 9.81 -8.33
N ILE A 131 9.02 9.16 -7.71
CA ILE A 131 10.19 9.77 -7.06
C ILE A 131 11.46 9.07 -7.60
N PRO A 132 12.67 9.60 -7.36
CA PRO A 132 13.89 8.98 -7.88
C PRO A 132 14.08 7.51 -7.52
N GLU A 133 13.57 7.08 -6.35
CA GLU A 133 13.66 5.71 -5.85
C GLU A 133 12.66 4.74 -6.50
N GLY A 134 11.63 5.25 -7.18
CA GLY A 134 10.58 4.43 -7.78
C GLY A 134 9.21 5.11 -7.80
N SER A 135 8.16 4.30 -7.80
CA SER A 135 6.77 4.77 -7.88
C SER A 135 5.97 4.29 -6.68
N VAL A 136 5.05 5.15 -6.23
CA VAL A 136 4.14 4.86 -5.13
C VAL A 136 2.72 5.21 -5.52
N ALA A 137 1.77 4.53 -4.91
CA ALA A 137 0.37 4.87 -5.01
C ALA A 137 -0.38 4.62 -3.71
N HIS A 138 -1.50 5.30 -3.54
CA HIS A 138 -2.45 4.98 -2.49
C HIS A 138 -3.88 5.22 -2.92
N SER A 139 -4.82 4.54 -2.27
CA SER A 139 -6.26 4.73 -2.47
C SER A 139 -7.03 4.47 -1.17
N ASP A 140 -8.17 5.14 -1.00
CA ASP A 140 -9.15 4.83 0.04
C ASP A 140 -10.40 4.25 -0.66
N LEU A 141 -10.68 2.98 -0.38
CA LEU A 141 -11.80 2.22 -0.93
C LEU A 141 -13.06 2.32 -0.04
N GLY A 142 -13.04 3.18 0.99
CA GLY A 142 -14.06 3.33 2.00
C GLY A 142 -13.95 2.26 3.10
N TRP A 143 -13.95 0.99 2.70
CA TRP A 143 -13.85 -0.18 3.61
C TRP A 143 -12.40 -0.60 3.90
N ALA A 144 -11.45 -0.22 3.04
CA ALA A 144 -10.02 -0.44 3.20
C ALA A 144 -9.21 0.71 2.61
N THR A 145 -7.95 0.83 3.00
CA THR A 145 -6.97 1.64 2.31
C THR A 145 -5.94 0.76 1.62
N VAL A 146 -5.45 1.23 0.48
CA VAL A 146 -4.42 0.56 -0.31
C VAL A 146 -3.18 1.44 -0.34
N ALA A 147 -2.02 0.84 -0.09
CA ALA A 147 -0.71 1.43 -0.34
C ALA A 147 0.07 0.55 -1.32
N MET A 148 0.66 1.14 -2.33
CA MET A 148 1.44 0.44 -3.35
C MET A 148 2.80 1.10 -3.50
N TRP A 149 3.84 0.30 -3.72
CA TRP A 149 5.15 0.81 -4.05
C TRP A 149 5.96 -0.17 -4.89
N SER A 150 6.88 0.39 -5.67
CA SER A 150 7.88 -0.36 -6.43
C SER A 150 9.09 0.52 -6.68
N ARG A 151 10.26 -0.09 -6.84
CA ARG A 151 11.46 0.62 -7.32
C ARG A 151 11.40 0.98 -8.81
N GLY A 152 10.34 0.57 -9.50
CA GLY A 152 10.04 0.94 -10.89
C GLY A 152 8.57 1.35 -11.06
N PRO A 153 8.01 1.16 -12.27
CA PRO A 153 6.61 1.44 -12.54
C PRO A 153 5.66 0.52 -11.76
N LEU A 154 4.53 1.07 -11.29
CA LEU A 154 3.42 0.28 -10.75
C LEU A 154 2.59 -0.34 -11.88
N HIS A 155 1.74 -1.32 -11.56
CA HIS A 155 0.74 -1.80 -12.51
C HIS A 155 -0.30 -0.71 -12.79
N GLU A 156 -0.74 -0.57 -14.04
CA GLU A 156 -1.73 0.44 -14.44
C GLU A 156 -3.19 -0.05 -14.30
N GLY A 157 -3.40 -1.36 -14.08
CA GLY A 157 -4.71 -2.00 -14.05
C GLY A 157 -5.05 -2.74 -15.34
N PRO A 158 -6.24 -3.37 -15.42
CA PRO A 158 -7.32 -3.32 -14.43
C PRO A 158 -7.00 -4.13 -13.17
N PHE A 159 -7.29 -3.58 -12.00
CA PHE A 159 -7.20 -4.33 -10.74
C PHE A 159 -8.50 -5.09 -10.51
N ARG A 160 -8.44 -6.17 -9.71
CA ARG A 160 -9.63 -6.88 -9.25
C ARG A 160 -9.64 -7.04 -7.74
N LEU A 161 -10.81 -7.29 -7.17
CA LEU A 161 -10.96 -7.63 -5.76
C LEU A 161 -11.16 -9.14 -5.63
N ALA A 162 -10.44 -9.76 -4.70
CA ALA A 162 -10.63 -11.17 -4.35
C ALA A 162 -10.38 -11.38 -2.85
N ASP A 163 -11.00 -12.41 -2.28
CA ASP A 163 -10.56 -12.93 -0.99
C ASP A 163 -9.27 -13.72 -1.18
N VAL A 164 -8.28 -13.45 -0.33
CA VAL A 164 -6.96 -14.10 -0.36
C VAL A 164 -6.64 -14.64 1.02
N GLU A 165 -6.10 -15.86 1.06
CA GLU A 165 -5.56 -16.55 2.22
C GLU A 165 -4.03 -16.81 2.08
N PRO A 166 -3.30 -17.05 3.18
CA PRO A 166 -1.89 -17.41 3.11
C PRO A 166 -1.67 -18.71 2.36
N GLY A 167 -0.74 -18.69 1.41
CA GLY A 167 -0.42 -19.85 0.59
C GLY A 167 -1.33 -20.03 -0.62
N ASP A 168 -2.27 -19.10 -0.85
CA ASP A 168 -2.96 -19.02 -2.13
C ASP A 168 -1.94 -18.76 -3.24
N ASP A 169 -1.90 -19.68 -4.20
CA ASP A 169 -1.32 -19.47 -5.52
C ASP A 169 -2.50 -19.23 -6.46
N LEU A 170 -2.81 -17.97 -6.77
CA LEU A 170 -3.80 -17.63 -7.81
C LEU A 170 -3.13 -17.56 -9.20
N GLY A 171 -1.92 -18.13 -9.33
CA GLY A 171 -1.40 -18.51 -10.63
C GLY A 171 -2.23 -19.66 -11.17
N GLU A 172 -2.92 -19.40 -12.28
CA GLU A 172 -3.77 -20.34 -13.04
C GLU A 172 -5.25 -20.38 -12.61
N ASP A 173 -6.06 -19.53 -13.28
CA ASP A 173 -7.35 -19.97 -13.82
C ASP A 173 -7.12 -20.60 -15.21
#